data_AF-A0A6P5NTT2-F1
#
_entry.id   AF-A0A6P5NTT2-F1
#
_cell.length_a   1.000
_cell.length_b   1.000
_cell.length_c   1.000
_cell.angle_alpha   90.00
_cell.angle_beta   90.00
_cell.angle_gamma   90.00
#
_symmetry.space_group_name_H-M   'P 1'
#
loop_
_entity.id
_entity.type
_entity.pdbx_description
1 polymer ?
#
loop_
_entity_poly.entity_id
_entity_poly.type
_entity_poly.pdbx_seq_one_letter_code
_entity_poly.pdbx_strand_id
1 'polypeptide(L)' 'MSYMLPHLHNGWQVDQAILSEEDRVVVIRFGHDWDPTCMKMDEVLYSIAEKKWKLVGDLPHLV' A
#
# COMPACT_ATOMS: atom_id res chain seq x y z
N MET A 1 9.85 -7.41 -4.88
CA MET A 1 10.44 -6.79 -3.67
C MET A 1 10.48 -5.29 -3.87
N SER A 2 9.36 -4.66 -3.59
CA SER A 2 9.27 -3.21 -3.41
C SER A 2 9.52 -2.91 -1.92
N TYR A 3 10.66 -2.32 -1.56
CA TYR A 3 10.99 -2.03 -0.15
C TYR A 3 10.51 -0.66 0.33
N MET A 4 9.83 0.11 -0.51
CA MET A 4 9.58 1.54 -0.27
C MET A 4 8.26 1.83 0.45
N LEU A 5 7.26 0.96 0.33
CA LEU A 5 5.95 1.09 1.00
C LEU A 5 5.73 -0.08 1.97
N PRO A 6 5.05 0.14 3.11
CA PRO A 6 4.73 -0.94 4.04
C PRO A 6 3.77 -1.93 3.39
N HIS A 7 4.01 -3.24 3.55
CA HIS A 7 3.18 -4.30 2.96
C HIS A 7 2.17 -4.86 3.97
N LEU A 8 1.01 -5.30 3.48
CA LEU A 8 0.02 -6.03 4.28
C LEU A 8 -0.11 -7.45 3.73
N HIS A 9 0.10 -8.44 4.59
CA HIS A 9 0.18 -9.84 4.17
C HIS A 9 -1.11 -10.62 4.38
N ASN A 10 -2.14 -10.02 4.99
CA ASN A 10 -3.43 -10.68 5.22
C ASN A 10 -4.58 -9.67 5.36
N GLY A 11 -5.82 -10.16 5.26
CA GLY A 11 -7.02 -9.34 5.32
C GLY A 11 -7.24 -8.65 6.68
N TRP A 12 -6.75 -9.23 7.77
CA TRP A 12 -6.84 -8.58 9.08
C TRP A 12 -5.96 -7.33 9.15
N GLN A 13 -4.75 -7.38 8.57
CA GLN A 13 -3.87 -6.22 8.48
C GLN A 13 -4.48 -5.10 7.61
N VAL A 14 -5.24 -5.45 6.57
CA VAL A 14 -6.03 -4.49 5.77
C VAL A 14 -7.09 -3.80 6.61
N ASP A 15 -7.88 -4.59 7.33
CA ASP A 15 -8.94 -4.07 8.20
C ASP A 15 -8.37 -3.13 9.27
N GLN A 16 -7.29 -3.55 9.94
CA GLN A 16 -6.61 -2.71 10.92
C GLN A 16 -6.00 -1.44 10.32
N ALA A 17 -5.43 -1.50 9.11
CA ALA A 17 -4.89 -0.31 8.46
C ALA A 17 -5.97 0.74 8.18
N ILE A 18 -7.17 0.30 7.79
CA ILE A 18 -8.34 1.17 7.54
C ILE A 18 -8.85 1.75 8.87
N LEU A 19 -9.10 0.90 9.87
CA LEU A 19 -9.67 1.32 11.15
C LEU A 19 -8.72 2.21 11.97
N SER A 20 -7.41 2.08 11.78
CA SER A 20 -6.39 2.84 12.52
C SER A 20 -6.33 4.34 12.16
N GLU A 21 -6.92 4.75 11.04
CA GLU A 21 -6.80 6.12 10.53
C GLU A 21 -8.16 6.82 10.52
N GLU A 22 -8.36 7.75 11.45
CA GLU A 22 -9.61 8.51 11.59
C GLU A 22 -9.60 9.81 10.75
N ASP A 23 -8.45 10.48 10.66
CA ASP A 23 -8.31 11.81 10.04
C ASP A 23 -7.53 11.81 8.72
N ARG A 24 -7.06 10.64 8.27
CA ARG A 24 -6.27 10.48 7.05
C ARG A 24 -6.91 9.46 6.13
N VAL A 25 -6.78 9.70 4.84
CA VAL A 25 -7.21 8.73 3.84
C VAL A 25 -6.14 7.66 3.68
N VAL A 26 -6.59 6.41 3.70
CA VAL A 26 -5.78 5.21 3.51
C VAL A 26 -5.83 4.81 2.04
N VAL A 27 -4.67 4.71 1.40
CA VAL A 27 -4.54 4.23 0.02
C VAL A 27 -3.84 2.89 0.06
N ILE A 28 -4.54 1.85 -0.40
CA ILE A 28 -4.05 0.48 -0.45
C ILE A 28 -3.93 0.08 -1.92
N ARG A 29 -2.72 -0.35 -2.31
CA ARG A 29 -2.45 -0.83 -3.66
C ARG A 29 -2.54 -2.35 -3.68
N PHE A 30 -3.36 -2.88 -4.58
CA PHE A 30 -3.49 -4.32 -4.80
C PHE A 30 -2.75 -4.71 -6.08
N GLY A 31 -1.91 -5.73 -6.00
CA GLY A 31 -1.23 -6.28 -7.16
C GLY A 31 -0.17 -7.29 -6.78
N HIS A 32 0.70 -7.59 -7.75
CA HIS A 32 1.87 -8.40 -7.51
C HIS A 32 3.12 -7.53 -7.65
N ASP A 33 4.03 -7.74 -6.71
CA ASP A 33 5.31 -7.03 -6.57
C ASP A 33 6.22 -7.11 -7.80
N TRP A 34 5.97 -8.08 -8.68
CA TRP A 34 6.70 -8.32 -9.93
C TRP A 34 6.00 -7.76 -11.17
N ASP A 35 4.78 -7.23 -11.03
CA ASP A 35 4.07 -6.60 -12.13
C ASP A 35 4.71 -5.23 -12.46
N PRO A 36 5.14 -5.00 -13.71
CA PRO A 36 5.79 -3.75 -14.10
C PRO A 36 4.93 -2.49 -13.90
N THR A 37 3.61 -2.63 -13.94
CA THR A 37 2.64 -1.54 -13.67
C THR A 37 2.63 -1.20 -12.19
N CYS A 38 2.66 -2.23 -11.34
CA CYS A 38 2.72 -2.08 -9.89
C CYS A 38 4.01 -1.39 -9.44
N MET A 39 5.16 -1.76 -10.02
CA MET A 39 6.42 -1.08 -9.74
C MET A 39 6.38 0.42 -10.05
N LYS A 40 5.80 0.81 -11.21
CA LYS A 40 5.64 2.23 -11.57
C LYS A 40 4.68 2.96 -10.63
N MET A 41 3.61 2.30 -10.20
CA MET A 41 2.66 2.87 -9.26
C MET A 41 3.32 3.10 -7.89
N ASP A 42 4.13 2.17 -7.42
CA ASP A 42 4.86 2.30 -6.15
C ASP A 42 5.82 3.49 -6.16
N GLU A 43 6.51 3.76 -7.27
CA GLU A 43 7.35 4.96 -7.42
C GLU A 43 6.53 6.26 -7.27
N VAL A 44 5.36 6.32 -7.91
CA VAL A 44 4.45 7.48 -7.84
C VAL A 44 3.92 7.63 -6.41
N LEU A 45 3.43 6.55 -5.82
CA LEU A 45 2.92 6.52 -4.45
C LEU A 45 4.00 6.96 -3.46
N TYR A 46 5.21 6.43 -3.58
CA TYR A 46 6.33 6.82 -2.73
C TYR A 46 6.64 8.33 -2.82
N SER A 47 6.63 8.90 -4.04
CA SER A 47 6.88 10.34 -4.25
C SER A 47 5.86 11.27 -3.57
N ILE A 48 4.66 10.76 -3.26
CA ILE A 48 3.58 11.53 -2.63
C ILE A 48 3.29 11.10 -1.18
N ALA A 49 3.99 10.08 -0.67
CA ALA A 49 3.76 9.50 0.66
C ALA A 49 3.90 10.51 1.81
N GLU A 50 4.86 11.43 1.71
CA GLU A 50 5.10 12.43 2.77
C GLU A 50 3.97 13.48 2.88
N LYS A 51 3.07 13.57 1.90
CA LYS A 51 2.24 14.77 1.72
C LYS A 51 0.86 14.76 2.35
N LYS A 52 0.35 13.66 2.93
CA LYS A 52 -0.87 13.58 3.78
C LYS A 52 -1.48 12.18 3.96
N TRP A 53 -1.06 11.20 3.17
CA TRP A 53 -1.78 9.93 3.00
C TRP A 53 -1.07 8.79 3.74
N LYS A 54 -1.83 7.85 4.30
CA LYS A 54 -1.25 6.56 4.70
C LYS A 54 -1.24 5.66 3.48
N LEU A 55 -0.06 5.48 2.90
CA LEU A 55 0.14 4.62 1.75
C LEU A 55 0.61 3.26 2.20
N VAL A 56 -0.06 2.23 1.70
CA VAL A 56 0.23 0.84 2.03
C VAL A 56 0.36 0.05 0.73
N GLY A 57 1.54 -0.56 0.58
CA GLY A 57 1.90 -1.44 -0.51
C GLY A 57 1.34 -2.85 -0.33
N ASP A 58 1.73 -3.69 -1.28
CA ASP A 58 1.04 -4.88 -1.73
C ASP A 58 0.41 -5.84 -0.71
N LEU A 59 -0.62 -6.52 -1.24
CA LEU A 59 -1.18 -7.75 -0.70
C LEU A 59 -0.76 -8.94 -1.59
N PRO A 60 0.40 -9.56 -1.32
CA PRO A 60 0.91 -10.66 -2.15
C PRO A 60 0.04 -11.93 -2.13
N HIS A 61 -1.03 -11.97 -1.33
CA HIS A 61 -1.82 -13.19 -1.05
C HIS A 61 -3.34 -13.00 -1.15
N LEU A 62 -3.85 -11.80 -1.47
CA LEU A 62 -5.29 -11.51 -1.36
C LEU A 62 -6.04 -11.36 -2.69
N VAL A 63 -5.34 -11.45 -3.84
CA VAL A 63 -5.90 -11.63 -5.18
C VAL A 63 -4.91 -12.47 -6.00
#